data_AF-A0AA41X404-F1
#
_entry.id   AF-A0AA41X404-F1
#
_cell.length_a   1.000
_cell.length_b   1.000
_cell.length_c   1.000
_cell.angle_alpha   90.00
_cell.angle_beta   90.00
_cell.angle_gamma   90.00
#
_symmetry.space_group_name_H-M   'P 1'
#
loop_
_entity.id
_entity.type
_entity.pdbx_description
1 polymer ?
#
loop_
_entity_poly.entity_id
_entity_poly.type
_entity_poly.pdbx_seq_one_letter_code
_entity_poly.pdbx_strand_id
1 'polypeptide(L)'
;YFIGPTFFDHVTKDMRSYQEEIFGPVLQMVRAKDFNEAVNLASDHQYGNGVAMYTRNGHAAREFAQRVNVGMVGINVPIPVPVAY
;
A
#
# COMPACT_ATOMS: atom_id res chain seq x y z
N TYR A 1 -18.16 2.29 -20.47
CA TYR A 1 -18.06 3.63 -19.83
C TYR A 1 -16.59 3.98 -19.68
N PHE A 2 -16.19 5.22 -19.94
CA PHE A 2 -14.81 5.67 -19.74
C PHE A 2 -14.73 6.50 -18.45
N ILE A 3 -13.74 6.21 -17.61
CA ILE A 3 -13.44 6.96 -16.39
C ILE A 3 -11.95 7.31 -16.46
N GLY A 4 -11.61 8.59 -16.28
CA GLY A 4 -10.23 9.05 -16.29
C GLY A 4 -9.47 8.70 -15.00
N PRO A 5 -8.12 8.71 -15.03
CA PRO A 5 -7.31 8.49 -13.84
C PRO A 5 -7.58 9.56 -12.79
N THR A 6 -7.77 9.15 -11.55
CA THR A 6 -8.04 10.04 -10.41
C THR A 6 -6.98 9.82 -9.34
N PHE A 7 -6.52 10.92 -8.75
CA PHE A 7 -5.53 10.89 -7.67
C PHE A 7 -6.09 11.61 -6.44
N PHE A 8 -6.11 10.93 -5.30
CA PHE A 8 -6.39 11.56 -4.02
C PHE A 8 -5.10 11.72 -3.22
N ASP A 9 -4.82 12.97 -2.86
CA ASP A 9 -3.72 13.31 -1.98
C ASP A 9 -4.21 13.53 -0.54
N HIS A 10 -3.30 13.34 0.43
CA HIS A 10 -3.56 13.52 1.86
C HIS A 10 -4.72 12.67 2.40
N VAL A 11 -4.83 11.43 1.91
CA VAL A 11 -5.84 10.48 2.41
C VAL A 11 -5.54 10.11 3.86
N THR A 12 -6.59 10.07 4.69
CA THR A 12 -6.52 9.65 6.10
C THR A 12 -7.23 8.30 6.32
N LYS A 13 -6.92 7.61 7.43
CA LYS A 13 -7.52 6.30 7.76
C LYS A 13 -9.04 6.34 7.97
N ASP A 14 -9.59 7.50 8.27
CA ASP A 14 -11.02 7.71 8.51
C ASP A 14 -11.83 7.90 7.22
N MET A 15 -11.15 8.13 6.08
CA MET A 15 -11.83 8.28 4.80
C MET A 15 -12.35 6.94 4.30
N ARG A 16 -13.59 6.92 3.81
CA ARG A 16 -14.19 5.73 3.20
C ARG A 16 -13.36 5.16 2.04
N SER A 17 -12.76 6.03 1.22
CA SER A 17 -11.86 5.62 0.14
C SER A 17 -10.60 4.93 0.64
N TYR A 18 -10.16 5.17 1.88
CA TYR A 18 -9.05 4.41 2.47
C TYR A 18 -9.52 3.01 2.87
N GLN A 19 -10.72 2.91 3.46
CA GLN A 19 -11.21 1.67 4.06
C GLN A 19 -11.74 0.66 3.03
N GLU A 20 -12.29 1.15 1.91
CA GLU A 20 -12.92 0.33 0.88
C GLU A 20 -12.11 0.29 -0.42
N GLU A 21 -12.14 -0.85 -1.11
CA GLU A 21 -11.49 -1.01 -2.41
C GLU A 21 -12.36 -0.43 -3.54
N ILE A 22 -11.84 0.56 -4.26
CA ILE A 22 -12.59 1.29 -5.29
C ILE A 22 -12.72 0.49 -6.60
N PHE A 23 -11.77 -0.40 -6.92
CA PHE A 23 -11.70 -1.16 -8.19
C PHE A 23 -11.72 -0.30 -9.48
N GLY A 24 -11.44 1.00 -9.38
CA GLY A 24 -11.36 1.94 -10.49
C GLY A 24 -9.95 2.51 -10.69
N PRO A 25 -9.74 3.38 -11.69
CA PRO A 25 -8.45 4.01 -11.96
C PRO A 25 -8.15 5.14 -10.94
N VAL A 26 -8.17 4.81 -9.64
CA VAL A 26 -7.98 5.74 -8.53
C VAL A 26 -6.73 5.36 -7.75
N LEU A 27 -5.78 6.29 -7.64
CA LEU A 27 -4.60 6.17 -6.79
C LEU A 27 -4.74 7.07 -5.56
N GLN A 28 -4.32 6.57 -4.40
CA GLN A 28 -4.40 7.28 -3.13
C GLN A 28 -3.03 7.40 -2.47
N MET A 29 -2.71 8.59 -1.97
CA MET A 29 -1.48 8.85 -1.21
C MET A 29 -1.81 9.11 0.26
N VAL A 30 -1.30 8.22 1.12
CA VAL A 30 -1.29 8.35 2.58
C VAL A 30 0.13 8.68 3.02
N ARG A 31 0.29 9.60 3.98
CA ARG A 31 1.60 9.99 4.51
C ARG A 31 1.82 9.33 5.88
N ALA A 32 2.92 8.60 6.01
CA ALA A 32 3.45 8.16 7.28
C ALA A 32 4.54 9.13 7.74
N LYS A 33 4.57 9.45 9.05
CA LYS A 33 5.60 10.31 9.65
C LYS A 33 6.93 9.58 9.80
N ASP A 34 6.87 8.26 9.99
CA ASP A 34 8.03 7.41 10.19
C ASP A 34 7.81 5.98 9.68
N PHE A 35 8.87 5.19 9.78
CA PHE A 35 8.90 3.81 9.33
C PHE A 35 7.90 2.92 10.08
N ASN A 36 7.72 3.10 11.39
CA ASN A 36 6.80 2.28 12.17
C ASN A 36 5.35 2.57 11.78
N GLU A 37 5.01 3.84 11.58
CA GLU A 37 3.69 4.22 11.08
C GLU A 37 3.43 3.62 9.69
N ALA A 38 4.43 3.58 8.80
CA ALA A 38 4.30 2.95 7.48
C ALA A 38 4.06 1.43 7.55
N VAL A 39 4.76 0.73 8.44
CA VAL A 39 4.55 -0.72 8.69
C VAL A 39 3.14 -0.97 9.23
N ASN A 40 2.70 -0.15 10.20
CA ASN A 40 1.38 -0.28 10.81
C ASN A 40 0.27 0.05 9.80
N LEU A 41 0.45 1.06 8.94
CA LEU A 41 -0.50 1.39 7.87
C LEU A 41 -0.82 0.18 6.99
N ALA A 42 0.20 -0.57 6.57
CA ALA A 42 0.01 -1.76 5.75
C ALA A 42 -0.56 -2.96 6.54
N SER A 43 -0.19 -3.10 7.82
CA SER A 43 -0.54 -4.27 8.64
C SER A 43 -1.91 -4.16 9.33
N ASP A 44 -2.35 -2.93 9.64
CA ASP A 44 -3.62 -2.65 10.32
C ASP A 44 -4.79 -2.56 9.34
N HIS A 45 -4.52 -2.58 8.03
CA HIS A 45 -5.59 -2.55 7.04
C HIS A 45 -6.38 -3.87 7.08
N GLN A 46 -7.70 -3.80 6.92
CA GLN A 46 -8.58 -4.99 6.93
C GLN A 46 -8.29 -5.98 5.79
N TYR A 47 -7.59 -5.50 4.75
CA TYR A 47 -7.12 -6.28 3.62
C TYR A 47 -5.60 -6.42 3.71
N GLY A 48 -5.05 -7.52 3.19
CA GLY A 48 -3.61 -7.79 3.27
C GLY A 48 -3.08 -8.61 2.09
N ASN A 49 -3.52 -8.30 0.86
CA ASN A 49 -3.11 -9.05 -0.33
C ASN A 49 -1.60 -8.94 -0.59
N GLY A 50 -1.10 -7.72 -0.77
CA GLY A 50 0.32 -7.51 -0.96
C GLY A 50 0.75 -6.07 -0.71
N VAL A 51 2.04 -5.89 -0.52
CA VAL A 51 2.68 -4.59 -0.34
C VAL A 51 4.02 -4.56 -1.07
N ALA A 52 4.44 -3.39 -1.53
CA ALA A 52 5.78 -3.18 -2.03
C ALA A 52 6.45 -2.03 -1.26
N MET A 53 7.72 -2.20 -0.93
CA MET A 53 8.55 -1.14 -0.37
C MET A 53 9.72 -0.83 -1.29
N TYR A 54 9.96 0.45 -1.52
CA TYR A 54 11.08 0.96 -2.29
C TYR A 54 12.07 1.65 -1.37
N THR A 55 13.28 1.11 -1.27
CA THR A 55 14.33 1.65 -0.41
C THR A 55 15.72 1.23 -0.87
N ARG A 56 16.72 2.05 -0.55
CA ARG A 56 18.14 1.72 -0.70
C ARG A 56 18.75 1.16 0.60
N ASN A 57 18.00 1.18 1.70
CA ASN A 57 18.46 0.72 3.00
C ASN A 57 18.08 -0.76 3.21
N GLY A 58 19.09 -1.63 3.21
CA GLY A 58 18.88 -3.08 3.39
C GLY A 58 18.35 -3.46 4.78
N HIS A 59 18.68 -2.70 5.83
CA HIS A 59 18.12 -2.94 7.16
C HIS A 59 16.63 -2.63 7.17
N ALA A 60 16.21 -1.48 6.62
CA ALA A 60 14.79 -1.13 6.49
C ALA A 60 14.04 -2.18 5.65
N ALA A 61 14.62 -2.63 4.53
CA ALA A 61 14.09 -3.72 3.70
C ALA A 61 13.77 -4.98 4.49
N ARG A 62 14.75 -5.45 5.27
CA ARG A 62 14.62 -6.65 6.09
C ARG A 62 13.59 -6.46 7.21
N GLU A 63 13.67 -5.36 7.95
CA GLU A 63 12.75 -5.04 9.04
C GLU A 63 11.31 -4.98 8.56
N PHE A 64 11.06 -4.31 7.42
CA PHE A 64 9.73 -4.16 6.87
C PHE A 64 9.16 -5.53 6.48
N ALA A 65 9.94 -6.33 5.73
CA ALA A 65 9.52 -7.65 5.28
C ALA A 65 9.28 -8.64 6.43
N GLN A 66 9.96 -8.47 7.56
CA GLN A 66 9.77 -9.32 8.75
C GLN A 66 8.58 -8.89 9.62
N ARG A 67 8.21 -7.61 9.60
CA ARG A 67 7.22 -7.03 10.51
C ARG A 67 5.84 -6.84 9.88
N VAL A 68 5.77 -6.63 8.56
CA VAL A 68 4.50 -6.34 7.89
C VAL A 68 3.60 -7.58 7.85
N ASN A 69 2.33 -7.41 8.18
CA ASN A 69 1.34 -8.51 8.21
C ASN A 69 0.49 -8.54 6.93
N VAL A 70 1.09 -8.99 5.82
CA VAL A 70 0.45 -9.09 4.50
C VAL A 70 0.93 -10.34 3.76
N GLY A 71 0.13 -10.84 2.81
CA GLY A 71 0.39 -12.12 2.12
C GLY A 71 1.63 -12.12 1.23
N MET A 72 1.87 -11.03 0.50
CA MET A 72 3.01 -10.89 -0.42
C MET A 72 3.78 -9.60 -0.18
N VAL A 73 5.12 -9.68 -0.13
CA VAL A 73 6.00 -8.52 0.08
C VAL A 73 6.99 -8.39 -1.08
N GLY A 74 6.98 -7.25 -1.76
CA GLY A 74 7.97 -6.87 -2.77
C GLY A 74 8.97 -5.84 -2.25
N ILE A 75 10.27 -6.03 -2.49
CA ILE A 75 11.31 -5.04 -2.21
C ILE A 75 11.92 -4.56 -3.52
N ASN A 76 11.79 -3.26 -3.80
CA ASN A 76 12.24 -2.61 -5.04
C ASN A 76 11.65 -3.24 -6.33
N VAL A 77 10.55 -3.96 -6.21
CA VAL A 77 9.77 -4.54 -7.30
C VAL A 77 8.28 -4.29 -7.02
N PRO A 78 7.46 -4.01 -8.04
CA PRO A 78 6.02 -3.82 -7.85
C PRO A 78 5.37 -5.15 -7.42
N ILE A 79 4.20 -5.04 -6.78
CA ILE A 79 3.41 -6.22 -6.38
C ILE A 79 2.98 -6.97 -7.66
N PRO A 80 3.22 -8.28 -7.76
CA PRO A 80 2.68 -9.10 -8.83
C PRO A 80 1.17 -9.25 -8.60
N VAL A 81 0.37 -8.37 -9.21
CA VAL A 81 -1.08 -8.47 -9.19
C VAL A 81 -1.49 -9.43 -10.32
N PRO A 82 -2.32 -10.46 -10.07
CA PRO A 82 -2.91 -11.23 -11.15
C PRO A 82 -3.68 -10.26 -12.07
N VAL A 83 -3.41 -10.33 -13.36
CA VAL A 83 -4.14 -9.54 -14.34
C VAL A 83 -5.60 -10.01 -14.31
N ALA A 84 -6.51 -9.18 -13.81
CA ALA A 84 -7.94 -9.43 -13.96
C ALA A 84 -8.26 -9.32 -15.46
N TYR A 85 -8.63 -10.44 -16.07
CA TYR A 85 -9.11 -10.51 -17.45
C TYR A 85 -10.62 -10.33 -17.49
#